data_AF-A0A7J8HCK6-F1
#
_entry.id   AF-A0A7J8HCK6-F1
#
_cell.length_a   1.000
_cell.length_b   1.000
_cell.length_c   1.000
_cell.angle_alpha   90.00
_cell.angle_beta   90.00
_cell.angle_gamma   90.00
#
_symmetry.space_group_name_H-M   'P 1'
#
loop_
_entity.id
_entity.type
_entity.pdbx_description
1 polymer ?
#
loop_
_entity_poly.entity_id
_entity_poly.type
_entity_poly.pdbx_seq_one_letter_code
_entity_poly.pdbx_strand_id
1 'polypeptide(L)'
;MKFLQGEKQAKLLIVTAWGLSFLFSIPTLVIFGKRKLSNGEVQCWALWPDDSYWTPYMTVVAFLVYFIPLTIISVIYAIVIRTIWMKSKAHETVVSNCSDGKLCTSYNRGLISKAKIKAIKYSMVIILAFVCCWSPYFLFDMLDNFSLLPDTQQRFYASVIIQNLPALNSAINPLVYFTFGSSFCLARREQRSRDSRTTGRERIQRHEMQVLPNPAFI
;
A
#
# COMPACT_ATOMS: atom_id res chain seq x y z
N MET A 1 29.05 3.16 -7.24
CA MET A 1 28.32 3.41 -8.51
C MET A 1 26.90 2.85 -8.56
N LYS A 2 26.59 1.63 -8.08
CA LYS A 2 25.22 1.04 -8.12
C LYS A 2 24.12 1.87 -7.43
N PHE A 3 24.45 2.63 -6.37
CA PHE A 3 23.49 3.45 -5.61
C PHE A 3 23.03 4.70 -6.39
N LEU A 4 23.98 5.42 -7.02
CA LEU A 4 23.66 6.58 -7.87
C LEU A 4 22.84 6.18 -9.11
N GLN A 5 23.06 4.97 -9.64
CA GLN A 5 22.31 4.47 -10.78
C GLN A 5 20.84 4.21 -10.41
N GLY A 6 20.57 3.66 -9.22
CA GLY A 6 19.21 3.49 -8.70
C GLY A 6 18.49 4.81 -8.46
N GLU A 7 19.17 5.84 -7.97
CA GLU A 7 18.58 7.17 -7.76
C GLU A 7 18.21 7.86 -9.07
N LYS A 8 19.10 7.82 -10.07
CA LYS A 8 18.81 8.36 -11.42
C LYS A 8 17.65 7.62 -12.08
N GLN A 9 17.62 6.28 -11.96
CA GLN A 9 16.52 5.47 -12.46
C GLN A 9 15.20 5.79 -11.77
N ALA A 10 15.20 5.94 -10.44
CA ALA A 10 14.00 6.32 -9.70
C ALA A 10 13.48 7.71 -10.10
N LYS A 11 14.38 8.70 -10.23
CA LYS A 11 14.02 10.05 -10.70
C LYS A 11 13.45 10.02 -12.11
N LEU A 12 14.05 9.26 -13.02
CA LEU A 12 13.53 9.08 -14.37
C LEU A 12 12.13 8.46 -14.35
N LEU A 13 11.92 7.38 -13.60
CA LEU A 13 10.61 6.73 -13.47
C LEU A 13 9.54 7.68 -12.93
N ILE A 14 9.89 8.49 -11.93
CA ILE A 14 8.98 9.51 -11.36
C ILE A 14 8.62 10.54 -12.44
N VAL A 15 9.60 11.11 -13.13
CA VAL A 15 9.35 12.11 -14.19
C VAL A 15 8.49 11.53 -15.32
N THR A 16 8.78 10.29 -15.74
CA THR A 16 7.95 9.61 -16.75
C THR A 16 6.53 9.36 -16.26
N ALA A 17 6.34 8.98 -15.00
CA ALA A 17 5.02 8.76 -14.44
C ALA A 17 4.21 10.07 -14.41
N TRP A 18 4.79 11.16 -13.93
CA TRP A 18 4.14 12.48 -13.96
C TRP A 18 3.82 12.95 -15.38
N GLY A 19 4.75 12.78 -16.32
CA GLY A 19 4.53 13.13 -17.72
C GLY A 19 3.39 12.35 -18.36
N LEU A 20 3.35 11.03 -18.15
CA LEU A 20 2.26 10.18 -18.62
C LEU A 20 0.92 10.53 -17.95
N SER A 21 0.91 10.81 -16.65
CA SER A 21 -0.30 11.26 -15.95
C SER A 21 -0.84 12.58 -16.50
N PHE A 22 0.03 13.55 -16.80
CA PHE A 22 -0.38 14.80 -17.43
C PHE A 22 -0.96 14.54 -18.83
N LEU A 23 -0.25 13.76 -19.65
CA LEU A 23 -0.67 13.40 -21.00
C LEU A 23 -2.06 12.74 -21.02
N PHE A 24 -2.31 11.76 -20.16
CA PHE A 24 -3.61 11.09 -20.08
C PHE A 24 -4.72 11.95 -19.48
N SER A 25 -4.40 13.05 -18.79
CA SER A 25 -5.38 13.98 -18.24
C SER A 25 -5.84 15.04 -19.25
N ILE A 26 -5.11 15.25 -20.36
CA ILE A 26 -5.43 16.25 -21.39
C ILE A 26 -6.83 16.06 -21.98
N PRO A 27 -7.28 14.84 -22.38
CA PRO A 27 -8.61 14.66 -22.95
C PRO A 27 -9.73 15.16 -22.03
N THR A 28 -9.61 14.94 -20.73
CA THR A 28 -10.57 15.40 -19.73
C THR A 28 -10.77 16.92 -19.76
N LEU A 29 -9.72 17.70 -20.01
CA LEU A 29 -9.81 19.16 -20.11
C LEU A 29 -10.57 19.64 -21.34
N VAL A 30 -10.54 18.87 -22.43
CA VAL A 30 -11.21 19.22 -23.69
C VAL A 30 -12.66 18.75 -23.69
N ILE A 31 -12.94 17.60 -23.07
CA ILE A 31 -14.23 16.91 -23.10
C ILE A 31 -15.21 17.48 -22.06
N PHE A 32 -14.74 17.87 -20.87
CA PHE A 32 -15.61 18.35 -19.80
C PHE A 32 -15.89 19.85 -19.94
N GLY A 33 -17.17 20.21 -19.79
CA GLY A 33 -17.60 21.61 -19.84
C GLY A 33 -18.89 21.85 -19.06
N LYS A 34 -19.37 23.10 -19.10
CA LYS A 34 -20.59 23.51 -18.40
C LYS A 34 -21.82 23.17 -19.25
N ARG A 35 -22.73 22.37 -18.69
CA ARG A 35 -24.04 22.06 -19.26
C ARG A 35 -25.13 22.63 -18.37
N LYS A 36 -26.10 23.36 -18.94
CA LYS A 36 -27.32 23.77 -18.24
C LYS A 36 -28.33 22.63 -18.34
N LEU A 37 -28.82 22.14 -17.20
CA LEU A 37 -29.91 21.18 -17.16
C LEU A 37 -31.26 21.89 -17.38
N SER A 38 -32.31 21.13 -17.70
CA SER A 38 -33.65 21.68 -17.94
C SER A 38 -34.27 22.37 -16.72
N ASN A 39 -33.78 22.05 -15.51
CA ASN A 39 -34.18 22.65 -14.24
C ASN A 39 -33.50 24.01 -13.95
N GLY A 40 -32.61 24.49 -14.84
CA GLY A 40 -31.88 25.74 -14.68
C GLY A 40 -30.55 25.62 -13.92
N GLU A 41 -30.23 24.45 -13.38
CA GLU A 41 -28.95 24.18 -12.71
C GLU A 41 -27.81 24.04 -13.72
N VAL A 42 -26.61 24.48 -13.33
CA VAL A 42 -25.39 24.36 -14.13
C VAL A 42 -24.56 23.22 -13.58
N GLN A 43 -24.37 22.17 -14.38
CA GLN A 43 -23.54 21.01 -14.02
C GLN A 43 -22.31 20.92 -14.92
N CYS A 44 -21.19 20.43 -14.37
CA CYS A 44 -20.04 20.04 -15.17
C CYS A 44 -20.27 18.62 -15.70
N TRP A 45 -20.33 18.46 -17.01
CA TRP A 45 -20.55 17.18 -17.66
C TRP A 45 -19.69 17.06 -18.92
N ALA A 46 -19.54 15.85 -19.44
CA ALA A 46 -18.84 15.64 -20.70
C ALA A 46 -19.72 16.09 -21.88
N LEU A 47 -19.21 16.98 -22.73
CA LEU A 47 -19.90 17.43 -23.93
C LEU A 47 -19.45 16.55 -25.11
N TRP A 48 -20.18 15.47 -25.33
CA TRP A 48 -19.99 14.64 -26.52
C TRP A 48 -20.96 15.05 -27.63
N PRO A 49 -20.53 15.07 -28.91
CA PRO A 49 -21.42 15.31 -30.03
C PRO A 49 -22.49 14.23 -30.20
N ASP A 50 -22.16 13.00 -29.82
CA ASP A 50 -23.01 11.81 -29.92
C ASP A 50 -22.73 10.87 -28.73
N ASP A 51 -23.76 10.21 -28.21
CA ASP A 51 -23.67 9.29 -27.07
C ASP A 51 -22.84 8.04 -27.40
N SER A 52 -22.67 7.71 -28.69
CA SER A 52 -21.88 6.57 -29.16
C SER A 52 -20.40 6.65 -28.76
N TYR A 53 -19.85 7.84 -28.53
CA TYR A 53 -18.44 8.01 -28.14
C TYR A 53 -18.18 7.79 -26.65
N TRP A 54 -19.20 7.92 -25.79
CA TRP A 54 -19.06 7.83 -24.34
C TRP A 54 -18.64 6.43 -23.89
N THR A 55 -19.37 5.40 -24.33
CA THR A 55 -19.13 4.00 -23.99
C THR A 55 -17.72 3.52 -24.35
N PRO A 56 -17.21 3.69 -25.59
CA PRO A 56 -15.86 3.26 -25.93
C PRO A 56 -14.80 4.08 -25.18
N TYR A 57 -15.03 5.37 -24.94
CA TYR A 57 -14.12 6.21 -24.16
C TYR A 57 -13.98 5.70 -22.71
N MET A 58 -15.09 5.53 -22.00
CA MET A 58 -15.07 5.03 -20.62
C MET A 58 -14.53 3.62 -20.53
N THR A 59 -14.83 2.78 -21.52
CA THR A 59 -14.24 1.44 -21.64
C THR A 59 -12.71 1.51 -21.71
N VAL A 60 -12.16 2.30 -22.64
CA VAL A 60 -10.71 2.47 -22.80
C VAL A 60 -10.08 3.02 -21.51
N VAL A 61 -10.69 4.02 -20.89
CA VAL A 61 -10.22 4.60 -19.62
C VAL A 61 -10.17 3.54 -18.52
N ALA A 62 -11.21 2.72 -18.37
CA ALA A 62 -11.23 1.66 -17.37
C ALA A 62 -10.14 0.61 -17.60
N PHE A 63 -9.89 0.21 -18.85
CA PHE A 63 -8.80 -0.72 -19.16
C PHE A 63 -7.42 -0.13 -18.85
N LEU A 64 -7.17 1.11 -19.28
CA LEU A 64 -5.88 1.77 -19.11
C LEU A 64 -5.58 2.12 -17.65
N VAL A 65 -6.57 2.59 -16.90
CA VAL A 65 -6.39 3.11 -15.53
C VAL A 65 -6.56 2.02 -14.47
N TYR A 66 -7.32 0.96 -14.76
CA TYR A 66 -7.64 -0.06 -13.76
C TYR A 66 -7.28 -1.48 -14.16
N PHE A 67 -7.87 -2.05 -15.21
CA PHE A 67 -7.67 -3.48 -15.48
C PHE A 67 -6.24 -3.85 -15.85
N ILE A 68 -5.57 -3.07 -16.72
CA ILE A 68 -4.18 -3.30 -17.09
C ILE A 68 -3.25 -3.12 -15.87
N PRO A 69 -3.30 -1.99 -15.12
CA PRO A 69 -2.51 -1.86 -13.90
C PRO A 69 -2.78 -2.96 -12.87
N LEU A 70 -4.05 -3.35 -12.67
CA LEU A 70 -4.44 -4.41 -11.75
C LEU A 70 -3.81 -5.75 -12.13
N THR A 71 -3.91 -6.15 -13.39
CA THR A 71 -3.33 -7.42 -13.86
C THR A 71 -1.81 -7.45 -13.70
N ILE A 72 -1.11 -6.36 -14.05
CA ILE A 72 0.33 -6.22 -13.88
C ILE A 72 0.71 -6.35 -12.40
N ILE A 73 0.02 -5.62 -11.53
CA ILE A 73 0.26 -5.65 -10.08
C ILE A 73 0.00 -7.06 -9.53
N SER A 74 -1.13 -7.69 -9.87
CA SER A 74 -1.46 -9.04 -9.42
C SER A 74 -0.40 -10.06 -9.83
N VAL A 75 0.10 -10.01 -11.07
CA VAL A 75 1.16 -10.90 -11.55
C VAL A 75 2.47 -10.66 -10.80
N ILE A 76 2.88 -9.39 -10.64
CA ILE A 76 4.11 -9.05 -9.90
C ILE A 76 4.03 -9.57 -8.46
N TYR A 77 2.92 -9.36 -7.76
CA TYR A 77 2.77 -9.82 -6.38
C TYR A 77 2.63 -11.33 -6.25
N ALA A 78 2.00 -12.01 -7.21
CA ALA A 78 2.00 -13.46 -7.26
C ALA A 78 3.43 -14.01 -7.36
N ILE A 79 4.27 -13.41 -8.21
CA ILE A 79 5.69 -13.77 -8.33
C ILE A 79 6.43 -13.50 -7.02
N VAL A 80 6.21 -12.35 -6.37
CA VAL A 80 6.84 -12.01 -5.09
C VAL A 80 6.46 -13.02 -4.00
N ILE A 81 5.17 -13.34 -3.86
CA ILE A 81 4.68 -14.31 -2.86
C ILE A 81 5.27 -15.69 -3.13
N ARG A 82 5.24 -16.16 -4.38
CA ARG A 82 5.88 -17.43 -4.78
C ARG A 82 7.36 -17.45 -4.44
N THR A 83 8.08 -16.36 -4.72
CA THR A 83 9.51 -16.24 -4.41
C THR A 83 9.76 -16.34 -2.91
N ILE A 84 8.91 -15.73 -2.08
CA ILE A 84 9.00 -15.81 -0.63
C ILE A 84 8.73 -17.24 -0.15
N TRP A 85 7.68 -17.89 -0.65
CA TRP A 85 7.30 -19.26 -0.28
C TRP A 85 8.36 -20.30 -0.66
N MET A 86 8.95 -20.17 -1.86
CA MET A 86 10.02 -21.07 -2.29
C MET A 86 11.26 -20.92 -1.41
N LYS A 87 11.59 -19.68 -1.00
CA LYS A 87 12.71 -19.42 -0.09
C LYS A 87 12.46 -19.88 1.35
N SER A 88 11.22 -19.83 1.83
CA SER A 88 10.89 -20.33 3.17
C SER A 88 10.96 -21.86 3.22
N LYS A 89 10.40 -22.56 2.22
CA LYS A 89 10.48 -24.02 2.13
C LYS A 89 11.92 -24.52 2.02
N ALA A 90 12.75 -23.88 1.18
CA ALA A 90 14.15 -24.25 1.04
C ALA A 90 14.95 -24.10 2.35
N HIS A 91 14.59 -23.13 3.20
CA HIS A 91 15.23 -22.94 4.51
C HIS A 91 14.83 -24.05 5.50
N GLU A 92 13.54 -24.41 5.52
CA GLU A 92 13.01 -25.47 6.39
C GLU A 92 13.64 -26.83 6.09
N THR A 93 13.79 -27.17 4.80
CA THR A 93 14.45 -28.41 4.35
C THR A 93 15.95 -28.46 4.61
N VAL A 94 16.63 -27.31 4.73
CA VAL A 94 18.06 -27.27 5.05
C VAL A 94 18.28 -27.38 6.56
N VAL A 95 17.46 -26.71 7.37
CA VAL A 95 17.54 -26.79 8.84
C VAL A 95 17.27 -28.20 9.34
N SER A 96 16.33 -28.94 8.73
CA SER A 96 16.08 -30.35 9.09
C SER A 96 17.25 -31.29 8.78
N ASN A 97 18.09 -30.96 7.80
CA ASN A 97 19.28 -31.74 7.45
C ASN A 97 20.54 -31.33 8.25
N CYS A 98 20.49 -30.23 9.00
CA CYS A 98 21.60 -29.73 9.82
C CYS A 98 21.46 -30.08 11.31
N SER A 99 20.98 -31.28 11.62
CA SER A 99 20.87 -31.80 12.99
C SER A 99 22.21 -32.28 13.58
N ASP A 100 23.32 -32.17 12.84
CA ASP A 100 24.64 -32.62 13.29
C ASP A 100 25.61 -31.44 13.50
N GLY A 101 25.56 -30.86 14.70
CA GLY A 101 26.68 -30.28 15.45
C GLY A 101 27.58 -29.19 14.86
N LYS A 102 27.44 -28.71 13.61
CA LYS A 102 28.39 -27.76 13.03
C LYS A 102 27.75 -26.49 12.48
N LEU A 103 27.94 -25.41 13.26
CA LEU A 103 27.94 -23.99 12.94
C LEU A 103 27.52 -23.61 11.48
N CYS A 104 26.22 -23.60 11.20
CA CYS A 104 25.67 -23.06 9.96
C CYS A 104 25.47 -21.53 10.06
N THR A 105 26.53 -20.78 10.37
CA THR A 105 26.46 -19.30 10.44
C THR A 105 26.56 -18.60 9.09
N SER A 106 26.67 -19.32 7.97
CA SER A 106 26.93 -18.70 6.64
C SER A 106 25.71 -18.54 5.71
N TYR A 107 24.50 -19.00 6.07
CA TYR A 107 23.38 -19.01 5.11
C TYR A 107 22.46 -17.77 5.12
N ASN A 108 22.91 -16.67 5.72
CA ASN A 108 22.18 -15.39 5.71
C ASN A 108 22.12 -14.70 4.33
N ARG A 109 22.82 -15.20 3.30
CA ARG A 109 22.83 -14.60 1.94
C ARG A 109 21.54 -14.80 1.13
N GLY A 110 20.70 -15.76 1.50
CA GLY A 110 19.45 -16.07 0.79
C GLY A 110 18.20 -15.42 1.37
N LEU A 111 18.24 -15.02 2.65
CA LEU A 111 17.09 -14.51 3.39
C LEU A 111 16.70 -13.12 2.89
N ILE A 112 15.44 -12.99 2.47
CA ILE A 112 14.85 -11.69 2.18
C ILE A 112 14.88 -10.89 3.49
N SER A 113 15.60 -9.76 3.49
CA SER A 113 15.72 -8.90 4.67
C SER A 113 14.34 -8.58 5.25
N LYS A 114 14.22 -8.60 6.58
CA LYS A 114 13.00 -8.19 7.30
C LYS A 114 12.49 -6.81 6.84
N ALA A 115 13.38 -5.91 6.44
CA ALA A 115 13.03 -4.61 5.87
C ALA A 115 12.30 -4.72 4.51
N LYS A 116 12.72 -5.66 3.65
CA LYS A 116 12.08 -5.91 2.35
C LYS A 116 10.71 -6.56 2.52
N ILE A 117 10.57 -7.52 3.43
CA ILE A 117 9.25 -8.13 3.76
C ILE A 117 8.29 -7.07 4.29
N LYS A 118 8.78 -6.17 5.16
CA LYS A 118 8.02 -5.05 5.70
C LYS A 118 7.54 -4.11 4.59
N ALA A 119 8.42 -3.75 3.66
CA ALA A 119 8.05 -2.96 2.48
C ALA A 119 7.00 -3.65 1.60
N ILE A 120 7.16 -4.96 1.34
CA ILE A 120 6.18 -5.77 0.57
C ILE A 120 4.83 -5.82 1.29
N LYS A 121 4.82 -5.95 2.62
CA LYS A 121 3.58 -5.95 3.41
C LYS A 121 2.85 -4.61 3.27
N TYR A 122 3.57 -3.50 3.31
CA TYR A 122 2.99 -2.16 3.15
C TYR A 122 2.42 -1.95 1.77
N SER A 123 3.16 -2.36 0.75
CA SER A 123 2.71 -2.22 -0.61
C SER A 123 1.50 -3.13 -0.90
N MET A 124 1.41 -4.33 -0.31
CA MET A 124 0.18 -5.14 -0.35
C MET A 124 -1.04 -4.43 0.23
N VAL A 125 -0.91 -3.78 1.39
CA VAL A 125 -2.01 -3.03 2.01
C VAL A 125 -2.48 -1.90 1.09
N ILE A 126 -1.55 -1.13 0.53
CA ILE A 126 -1.86 -0.04 -0.41
C ILE A 126 -2.59 -0.56 -1.65
N ILE A 127 -2.14 -1.68 -2.21
CA ILE A 127 -2.75 -2.28 -3.41
C ILE A 127 -4.15 -2.80 -3.13
N LEU A 128 -4.36 -3.50 -2.01
CA LEU A 128 -5.70 -3.98 -1.64
C LEU A 128 -6.65 -2.81 -1.46
N ALA A 129 -6.18 -1.73 -0.83
CA ALA A 129 -6.97 -0.53 -0.66
C ALA A 129 -7.31 0.15 -2.01
N PHE A 130 -6.34 0.23 -2.92
CA PHE A 130 -6.57 0.68 -4.30
C PHE A 130 -7.67 -0.15 -4.98
N VAL A 131 -7.60 -1.49 -4.90
CA VAL A 131 -8.64 -2.37 -5.48
C VAL A 131 -10.00 -2.13 -4.82
N CYS A 132 -10.07 -2.07 -3.49
CA CYS A 132 -11.33 -1.86 -2.78
C CYS A 132 -11.98 -0.50 -3.09
N CYS A 133 -11.18 0.55 -3.28
CA CYS A 133 -11.68 1.88 -3.59
C CYS A 133 -12.05 2.07 -5.07
N TRP A 134 -11.31 1.45 -5.99
CA TRP A 134 -11.52 1.66 -7.43
C TRP A 134 -12.42 0.62 -8.08
N SER A 135 -12.46 -0.63 -7.58
CA SER A 135 -13.28 -1.70 -8.14
C SER A 135 -14.77 -1.34 -8.20
N PRO A 136 -15.39 -0.82 -7.11
CA PRO A 136 -16.82 -0.52 -7.14
C PRO A 136 -17.16 0.53 -8.19
N TYR A 137 -16.28 1.52 -8.36
CA TYR A 137 -16.43 2.56 -9.37
C TYR A 137 -16.39 2.00 -10.80
N PHE A 138 -15.32 1.29 -11.18
CA PHE A 138 -15.19 0.78 -12.54
C PHE A 138 -16.18 -0.33 -12.87
N LEU A 139 -16.57 -1.16 -11.90
CA LEU A 139 -17.61 -2.16 -12.11
C LEU A 139 -18.98 -1.52 -12.30
N PHE A 140 -19.33 -0.54 -11.47
CA PHE A 140 -20.59 0.19 -11.61
C PHE A 140 -20.64 0.94 -12.95
N ASP A 141 -19.58 1.69 -13.27
CA ASP A 141 -19.47 2.44 -14.53
C ASP A 141 -19.61 1.52 -15.76
N MET A 142 -18.93 0.37 -15.78
CA MET A 142 -19.07 -0.61 -16.86
C MET A 142 -20.50 -1.13 -16.98
N LEU A 143 -21.11 -1.57 -15.88
CA LEU A 143 -22.47 -2.08 -15.90
C LEU A 143 -23.48 -1.02 -16.36
N ASP A 144 -23.26 0.24 -15.98
CA ASP A 144 -24.07 1.39 -16.37
C ASP A 144 -23.96 1.66 -17.87
N ASN A 145 -22.73 1.68 -18.39
CA ASN A 145 -22.43 1.88 -19.80
C ASN A 145 -23.03 0.81 -20.72
N PHE A 146 -23.13 -0.45 -20.25
CA PHE A 146 -23.77 -1.54 -20.99
C PHE A 146 -25.28 -1.65 -20.77
N SER A 147 -25.91 -0.66 -20.11
CA SER A 147 -27.35 -0.63 -19.81
C SER A 147 -27.85 -1.87 -19.06
N LEU A 148 -27.00 -2.46 -18.21
CA LEU A 148 -27.32 -3.67 -17.44
C LEU A 148 -27.98 -3.36 -16.09
N LEU A 149 -28.00 -2.08 -15.66
CA LEU A 149 -28.68 -1.68 -14.42
C LEU A 149 -30.11 -1.20 -14.70
N PRO A 150 -31.10 -1.63 -13.89
CA PRO A 150 -32.46 -1.11 -13.95
C PRO A 150 -32.52 0.33 -13.45
N ASP A 151 -33.32 1.15 -14.13
CA ASP A 151 -33.45 2.57 -13.79
C ASP A 151 -34.32 2.76 -12.54
N THR A 152 -33.65 2.97 -11.40
CA THR A 152 -34.28 3.04 -10.08
C THR A 152 -33.65 4.15 -9.24
N GLN A 153 -34.40 4.73 -8.31
CA GLN A 153 -33.90 5.78 -7.42
C GLN A 153 -32.70 5.30 -6.57
N GLN A 154 -32.61 3.99 -6.30
CA GLN A 154 -31.47 3.37 -5.63
C GLN A 154 -30.17 3.47 -6.43
N ARG A 155 -30.25 3.39 -7.78
CA ARG A 155 -29.09 3.57 -8.69
C ARG A 155 -28.47 4.95 -8.51
N PHE A 156 -29.29 5.99 -8.36
CA PHE A 156 -28.79 7.36 -8.16
C PHE A 156 -27.99 7.48 -6.86
N TYR A 157 -28.55 7.06 -5.72
CA TYR A 157 -27.83 7.10 -4.43
C TYR A 157 -26.57 6.24 -4.44
N ALA A 158 -26.63 5.03 -5.03
CA ALA A 158 -25.48 4.15 -5.18
C ALA A 158 -24.39 4.82 -6.03
N SER A 159 -24.75 5.44 -7.16
CA SER A 159 -23.80 6.10 -8.06
C SER A 159 -23.04 7.24 -7.37
N VAL A 160 -23.71 8.02 -6.50
CA VAL A 160 -23.06 9.11 -5.76
C VAL A 160 -22.03 8.55 -4.78
N ILE A 161 -22.39 7.52 -4.02
CA ILE A 161 -21.45 6.90 -3.07
C ILE A 161 -20.26 6.29 -3.82
N ILE A 162 -20.55 5.50 -4.85
CA ILE A 162 -19.54 4.76 -5.63
C ILE A 162 -18.56 5.70 -6.35
N GLN A 163 -19.03 6.83 -6.90
CA GLN A 163 -18.16 7.82 -7.54
C GLN A 163 -17.20 8.51 -6.56
N ASN A 164 -17.53 8.54 -5.27
CA ASN A 164 -16.66 9.13 -4.25
C ASN A 164 -15.63 8.14 -3.69
N LEU A 165 -15.83 6.83 -3.85
CA LEU A 165 -14.92 5.80 -3.32
C LEU A 165 -13.46 5.94 -3.80
N PRO A 166 -13.17 6.25 -5.08
CA PRO A 166 -11.81 6.48 -5.55
C PRO A 166 -11.07 7.59 -4.78
N ALA A 167 -11.79 8.61 -4.30
CA ALA A 167 -11.18 9.70 -3.51
C ALA A 167 -10.66 9.22 -2.15
N LEU A 168 -11.27 8.18 -1.57
CA LEU A 168 -10.80 7.58 -0.31
C LEU A 168 -9.43 6.92 -0.45
N ASN A 169 -9.03 6.48 -1.65
CA ASN A 169 -7.71 5.90 -1.90
C ASN A 169 -6.57 6.83 -1.46
N SER A 170 -6.75 8.14 -1.65
CA SER A 170 -5.77 9.15 -1.23
C SER A 170 -5.63 9.25 0.30
N ALA A 171 -6.73 9.07 1.04
CA ALA A 171 -6.79 9.12 2.50
C ALA A 171 -6.17 7.90 3.18
N ILE A 172 -6.01 6.79 2.45
CA ILE A 172 -5.38 5.56 2.96
C ILE A 172 -3.87 5.73 3.14
N ASN A 173 -3.21 6.54 2.30
CA ASN A 173 -1.76 6.69 2.35
C ASN A 173 -1.25 7.10 3.75
N PRO A 174 -1.77 8.19 4.38
CA PRO A 174 -1.40 8.54 5.76
C PRO A 174 -1.70 7.44 6.79
N LEU A 175 -2.82 6.71 6.64
CA LEU A 175 -3.18 5.61 7.55
C LEU A 175 -2.18 4.46 7.50
N VAL A 176 -1.71 4.10 6.29
CA VAL A 176 -0.65 3.11 6.12
C VAL A 176 0.63 3.61 6.79
N TYR A 177 1.05 4.87 6.56
CA TYR A 177 2.26 5.38 7.21
C TYR A 177 2.14 5.43 8.74
N PHE A 178 0.97 5.81 9.27
CA PHE A 178 0.74 5.93 10.71
C PHE A 178 0.70 4.57 11.42
N THR A 179 -0.13 3.65 10.96
CA THR A 179 -0.33 2.33 11.59
C THR A 179 0.96 1.51 11.66
N PHE A 180 1.85 1.74 10.70
CA PHE A 180 3.04 0.94 10.51
C PHE A 180 4.36 1.64 10.88
N GLY A 181 4.38 2.98 10.93
CA GLY A 181 5.46 3.76 11.53
C GLY A 181 5.36 3.81 13.06
N SER A 182 4.15 3.88 13.61
CA SER A 182 3.90 3.95 15.06
C SER A 182 4.30 2.67 15.80
N SER A 183 4.24 1.49 15.17
CA SER A 183 4.77 0.25 15.78
C SER A 183 6.26 0.35 16.11
N PHE A 184 7.01 1.25 15.46
CA PHE A 184 8.42 1.50 15.74
C PHE A 184 8.65 2.53 16.84
N CYS A 185 7.77 3.53 16.97
CA CYS A 185 7.87 4.56 18.01
C CYS A 185 7.29 4.11 19.35
N LEU A 186 6.16 3.41 19.36
CA LEU A 186 5.54 2.87 20.58
C LEU A 186 6.40 1.76 21.19
N ALA A 187 6.82 0.78 20.40
CA ALA A 187 7.69 -0.30 20.89
C ALA A 187 9.05 0.22 21.39
N ARG A 188 9.62 1.26 20.76
CA ARG A 188 10.88 1.87 21.21
C ARG A 188 10.70 2.71 22.49
N ARG A 189 9.55 3.38 22.67
CA ARG A 189 9.22 4.09 23.91
C ARG A 189 9.03 3.12 25.08
N GLU A 190 8.38 2.00 24.82
CA GLU A 190 8.09 0.97 25.83
C GLU A 190 9.32 0.15 26.20
N GLN A 191 10.19 -0.20 25.23
CA GLN A 191 11.46 -0.85 25.51
C GLN A 191 12.40 0.07 26.30
N ARG A 192 12.49 1.36 25.95
CA ARG A 192 13.33 2.35 26.64
C ARG A 192 12.83 2.62 28.07
N SER A 193 11.51 2.62 28.30
CA SER A 193 10.96 2.78 29.64
C SER A 193 11.19 1.55 30.52
N ARG A 194 11.11 0.34 29.95
CA ARG A 194 11.38 -0.92 30.66
C ARG A 194 12.85 -1.04 31.06
N ASP A 195 13.77 -0.74 30.14
CA ASP A 195 15.22 -0.81 30.36
C ASP A 195 15.69 0.19 31.44
N SER A 196 15.11 1.40 31.43
CA SER A 196 15.36 2.43 32.46
C SER A 196 14.88 2.01 33.86
N ARG A 197 13.80 1.21 33.94
CA ARG A 197 13.29 0.68 35.22
C ARG A 197 14.19 -0.45 35.76
N THR A 198 14.71 -1.31 34.90
CA THR A 198 15.64 -2.38 35.30
C THR A 198 16.97 -1.82 35.79
N THR A 199 17.57 -0.86 35.06
CA THR A 199 18.83 -0.22 35.48
C THR A 199 18.67 0.62 36.74
N GLY A 200 17.51 1.25 36.96
CA GLY A 200 17.20 1.97 38.20
C GLY A 200 17.11 1.03 39.41
N ARG A 201 16.41 -0.11 39.25
CA ARG A 201 16.25 -1.12 40.31
C ARG A 201 17.58 -1.77 40.69
N GLU A 202 18.45 -2.05 39.71
CA GLU A 202 19.80 -2.60 39.96
C GLU A 202 20.74 -1.60 40.66
N ARG A 203 20.62 -0.29 40.40
CA ARG A 203 21.40 0.73 41.12
C ARG A 203 20.96 0.89 42.56
N ILE A 204 19.65 0.90 42.82
CA ILE A 204 19.10 0.99 44.18
C ILE A 204 19.52 -0.25 44.98
N GLN A 205 19.41 -1.44 44.39
CA GLN A 205 19.82 -2.69 45.05
C GLN A 205 21.34 -2.77 45.29
N ARG A 206 22.17 -2.22 44.40
CA ARG A 206 23.63 -2.10 44.66
C ARG A 206 23.96 -1.13 45.80
N HIS A 207 23.22 -0.02 45.90
CA HIS A 207 23.42 0.94 46.98
C HIS A 207 22.99 0.38 48.33
N GLU A 208 21.88 -0.35 48.39
CA GLU A 208 21.40 -1.02 49.62
C GLU A 208 22.39 -2.10 50.09
N MET A 209 23.02 -2.82 49.17
CA MET A 209 24.00 -3.88 49.48
C MET A 209 25.36 -3.32 49.92
N GLN A 210 25.69 -2.07 49.57
CA GLN A 210 26.90 -1.36 50.04
C GLN A 210 26.73 -0.66 51.40
N VAL A 211 25.49 -0.50 51.88
CA VAL A 211 25.20 0.17 53.16
C VAL A 211 25.03 -0.83 54.31
N LEU A 212 24.96 -2.14 54.04
CA LEU A 212 24.94 -3.14 55.12
C LEU A 212 26.33 -3.20 55.80
N PRO A 213 26.46 -2.87 57.09
CA PRO A 213 27.72 -3.00 57.80
C PRO A 213 28.05 -4.48 57.92
N ASN A 214 29.30 -4.82 57.63
CA ASN A 214 29.86 -6.16 57.80
C ASN A 214 29.61 -6.63 59.25
N PRO A 215 28.85 -7.71 59.51
CA PRO A 215 28.72 -8.22 60.87
C PRO A 215 30.11 -8.74 61.29
N ALA A 216 30.68 -8.07 62.29
CA ALA A 216 31.89 -8.50 62.95
C ALA A 216 31.69 -9.92 63.50
N PHE A 217 32.33 -10.90 62.86
CA PHE A 217 32.52 -12.22 63.42
C PHE A 217 33.73 -12.15 64.37
N ILE A 218 33.44 -12.25 65.67
CA ILE A 218 34.35 -12.79 66.70
C ILE A 218 33.98 -14.25 66.85
#